data_AF-A0A8T5ZN77-F1
#
_entry.id   AF-A0A8T5ZN77-F1
#
_cell.length_a   1.000
_cell.length_b   1.000
_cell.length_c   1.000
_cell.angle_alpha   90.00
_cell.angle_beta   90.00
_cell.angle_gamma   90.00
#
_symmetry.space_group_name_H-M   'P 1'
#
loop_
_entity.id
_entity.type
_entity.pdbx_description
1 polymer ?
#
loop_
_entity_poly.entity_id
_entity_poly.type
_entity_poly.pdbx_seq_one_letter_code
_entity_poly.pdbx_strand_id
1 'polypeptide(L)' 'DVGTGYQYWYGLPNFYTITRYNHSTHYAMAVWQLGQAVALARVQ' A
#
# COMPACT_ATOMS: atom_id res chain seq x y z
N ASP A 1 13.70 0.23 3.71
CA ASP A 1 14.57 1.00 2.82
C ASP A 1 13.72 1.61 1.71
N VAL A 2 13.26 2.85 1.91
CA VAL A 2 12.65 3.66 0.84
C VAL A 2 13.82 4.14 -0.01
N GLY A 3 14.22 3.32 -0.98
CA GLY A 3 15.46 3.48 -1.72
C GLY A 3 15.68 4.92 -2.20
N THR A 4 16.72 5.55 -1.66
CA THR A 4 17.44 6.79 -2.07
C THR A 4 16.66 7.99 -2.65
N GLY A 5 15.32 8.03 -2.60
CA GLY A 5 14.52 9.08 -3.22
C GLY A 5 13.04 9.08 -2.80
N TYR A 6 12.41 10.25 -2.94
CA TYR A 6 10.98 10.42 -2.65
C TYR A 6 10.13 9.68 -3.68
N GLN A 7 9.13 8.94 -3.20
CA GLN A 7 8.13 8.31 -4.05
C GLN A 7 6.80 9.06 -3.92
N TYR A 8 6.22 9.40 -5.06
CA TYR A 8 4.91 10.07 -5.14
C TYR A 8 3.87 9.06 -5.65
N TRP A 9 2.76 8.95 -4.93
CA TRP A 9 1.70 7.99 -5.20
C TRP A 9 0.34 8.69 -5.24
N TYR A 10 -0.53 8.26 -6.15
CA TYR A 10 -1.91 8.72 -6.21
C TYR A 10 -2.81 7.85 -5.32
N GLY A 11 -3.39 8.43 -4.28
CA GLY A 11 -4.40 7.78 -3.44
C GLY A 11 -5.78 7.81 -4.09
N LEU A 12 -6.27 6.67 -4.55
CA LEU A 12 -7.63 6.51 -5.10
C LEU A 12 -8.66 6.23 -3.97
N PRO A 13 -9.98 6.30 -4.23
CA PRO A 13 -10.99 6.09 -3.19
C PRO A 13 -10.86 4.78 -2.42
N ASN A 14 -10.44 3.70 -3.08
CA ASN A 14 -10.19 2.41 -2.41
C ASN A 14 -9.03 2.48 -1.40
N PHE A 15 -8.01 3.29 -1.67
CA PHE A 15 -6.91 3.53 -0.73
C PHE A 15 -7.42 4.26 0.52
N TYR A 16 -8.30 5.24 0.35
CA TYR A 16 -8.99 5.89 1.48
C TYR A 16 -9.82 4.92 2.30
N THR A 17 -10.45 3.91 1.69
CA THR A 17 -11.15 2.87 2.45
C THR A 17 -10.22 2.08 3.38
N ILE A 18 -8.97 1.82 2.98
CA ILE A 18 -7.97 1.14 3.83
C ILE A 18 -7.62 2.02 5.04
N THR A 19 -7.49 3.34 4.84
CA THR A 19 -7.18 4.25 5.95
C THR A 19 -8.32 4.34 6.97
N ARG A 20 -9.54 3.87 6.67
CA ARG A 20 -10.63 3.78 7.66
C ARG A 20 -10.38 2.74 8.75
N TYR A 21 -9.53 1.74 8.51
CA TYR A 21 -9.09 0.80 9.54
C TYR A 21 -8.01 1.41 10.46
N ASN A 22 -7.13 2.23 9.89
CA ASN A 22 -6.10 2.96 10.62
C ASN A 22 -5.71 4.21 9.82
N HIS A 23 -5.85 5.41 10.42
CA HIS A 23 -5.66 6.72 9.80
C HIS A 23 -4.16 7.06 9.56
N SER A 24 -3.45 6.19 8.86
CA SER A 24 -2.04 6.38 8.48
C SER A 24 -1.81 6.00 7.01
N THR A 25 -1.25 6.93 6.24
CA THR A 25 -0.89 6.71 4.83
C THR A 25 0.16 5.61 4.69
N HIS A 26 1.13 5.54 5.61
CA HIS A 26 2.14 4.49 5.62
C HIS A 26 1.52 3.12 5.88
N TYR A 27 0.56 3.03 6.81
CA TYR A 27 -0.18 1.80 7.07
C TYR A 27 -0.93 1.34 5.82
N ALA A 28 -1.72 2.23 5.20
CA ALA A 28 -2.49 1.88 4.01
C ALA A 28 -1.60 1.45 2.84
N MET A 29 -0.44 2.10 2.68
CA MET A 29 0.53 1.70 1.65
C MET A 29 1.13 0.32 1.93
N ALA A 30 1.53 0.04 3.17
CA ALA A 30 2.07 -1.26 3.55
C ALA A 30 1.04 -2.40 3.34
N VAL A 31 -0.22 -2.18 3.71
CA VAL A 31 -1.32 -3.15 3.50
C VAL A 31 -1.55 -3.42 2.02
N TRP A 32 -1.58 -2.37 1.19
CA TRP A 32 -1.73 -2.54 -0.25
C TRP A 32 -0.57 -3.31 -0.87
N GLN A 33 0.68 -2.95 -0.53
CA GLN A 33 1.89 -3.62 -1.03
C GLN A 33 1.93 -5.09 -0.61
N LEU A 34 1.56 -5.40 0.64
CA LEU A 34 1.44 -6.78 1.13
C LEU A 34 0.40 -7.56 0.33
N GLY A 35 -0.77 -6.98 0.07
CA GLY A 35 -1.82 -7.61 -0.74
C GLY A 35 -1.34 -7.97 -2.14
N GLN A 36 -0.59 -7.07 -2.80
CA GLN A 36 0.03 -7.34 -4.09
C GLN A 36 1.04 -8.49 -4.00
N ALA A 37 1.93 -8.47 -3.00
CA ALA A 37 2.94 -9.52 -2.82
C ALA A 37 2.31 -10.90 -2.60
N VAL A 38 1.26 -10.99 -1.77
CA VAL A 38 0.53 -12.25 -1.53
C VAL A 38 -0.20 -12.73 -2.78
N ALA A 39 -0.80 -11.82 -3.56
CA ALA A 39 -1.44 -12.18 -4.82
C ALA A 39 -0.43 -12.74 -5.83
N LEU A 40 0.75 -12.10 -5.97
CA LEU A 40 1.83 -12.57 -6.83
C LEU A 40 2.36 -13.94 -6.39
N ALA A 41 2.60 -14.13 -5.08
CA ALA A 41 3.08 -15.39 -4.52
C ALA A 41 2.09 -16.56 -4.67
N ARG A 42 0.81 -16.29 -4.92
CA ARG A 42 -0.21 -17.33 -5.19
C ARG A 42 -0.28 -17.76 -6.65
N VAL A 43 0.26 -16.93 -7.56
CA VAL A 43 0.24 -17.18 -9.01
C VAL A 43 1.54 -17.85 -9.48
N GLN A 44 2.63 -17.71 -8.71
CA GLN A 44 3.87 -18.50 -8.87
C GLN A 44 3.70 -19.93 -8.38
#